data_AF-A0AAD8KXF7-F1
#
_entry.id   AF-A0AAD8KXF7-F1
#
_cell.length_a   1.000
_cell.length_b   1.000
_cell.length_c   1.000
_cell.angle_alpha   90.00
_cell.angle_beta   90.00
_cell.angle_gamma   90.00
#
_symmetry.space_group_name_H-M   'P 1'
#
loop_
_entity.id
_entity.type
_entity.pdbx_description
1 polymer ?
#
loop_
_entity_poly.entity_id
_entity_poly.type
_entity_poly.pdbx_seq_one_letter_code
_entity_poly.pdbx_strand_id
1 'polypeptide(L)'
;MIGSKQAVVKMNNYQMYRQIMSPGWTLGWKWSKNEVIWSIVGAQATDQGDCKDFPSDIPHSCDKNPRIIDLQPGAPYNQQFQNCCKGGILSLLGQDPHSYN
;
A
#
# COMPACT_ATOMS: atom_id res chain seq x y z
N MET A 1 17.12 13.28 15.77
CA MET A 1 16.15 12.28 15.25
C MET A 1 15.63 12.78 13.92
N ILE A 2 15.96 12.11 12.82
CA ILE A 2 15.33 12.38 11.53
C ILE A 2 13.89 11.87 11.66
N GLY A 3 12.90 12.77 11.59
CA GLY A 3 11.51 12.44 11.89
C GLY A 3 10.94 11.44 10.89
N SER A 4 10.41 10.32 11.38
CA SER A 4 9.60 9.40 10.58
C SER A 4 8.25 10.05 10.28
N LYS A 5 7.90 10.20 9.01
CA LYS A 5 6.56 10.62 8.59
C LYS A 5 5.68 9.37 8.45
N GLN A 6 4.46 9.44 8.98
CA GLN A 6 3.45 8.41 8.79
C GLN A 6 2.32 8.97 7.93
N ALA A 7 1.77 8.14 7.06
CA ALA A 7 0.62 8.48 6.24
C ALA A 7 -0.32 7.26 6.18
N VAL A 8 -1.62 7.52 6.20
CA VAL A 8 -2.65 6.51 5.99
C VAL A 8 -3.33 6.81 4.67
N VAL A 9 -3.40 5.81 3.78
CA VAL A 9 -4.02 5.93 2.47
C VAL A 9 -5.31 5.11 2.47
N LYS A 10 -6.43 5.77 2.19
CA LYS A 10 -7.73 5.10 2.00
C LYS A 10 -8.09 5.11 0.52
N MET A 11 -8.27 3.93 -0.05
CA MET A 11 -8.73 3.75 -1.43
C MET A 11 -10.25 3.59 -1.45
N ASN A 12 -10.96 4.43 -2.21
CA ASN A 12 -12.40 4.36 -2.38
C ASN A 12 -12.75 4.31 -3.87
N ASN A 13 -13.72 3.49 -4.26
CA ASN A 13 -14.22 3.44 -5.63
C ASN A 13 -15.61 4.09 -5.71
N TYR A 14 -15.66 5.26 -6.36
CA TYR A 14 -16.88 6.05 -6.58
C TYR A 14 -17.49 5.86 -7.98
N GLN A 15 -16.94 4.95 -8.79
CA GLN A 15 -17.55 4.64 -10.09
C GLN A 15 -18.89 3.93 -9.88
N MET A 16 -19.79 3.97 -10.86
CA MET A 16 -21.04 3.18 -10.83
C MET A 16 -20.86 1.93 -11.68
N TYR A 17 -21.32 0.78 -11.17
CA TYR A 17 -21.32 -0.52 -11.87
C TYR A 17 -19.93 -1.01 -12.36
N ARG A 18 -18.85 -0.43 -11.86
CA ARG A 18 -17.46 -0.79 -12.21
C ARG A 18 -16.65 -1.07 -10.95
N GLN A 19 -16.72 -2.30 -10.47
CA GLN A 19 -15.84 -2.78 -9.40
C GLN A 19 -14.43 -3.01 -9.96
N ILE A 20 -13.41 -2.76 -9.13
CA ILE A 20 -12.05 -3.19 -9.45
C ILE A 20 -11.93 -4.65 -9.00
N MET A 21 -11.79 -5.54 -9.97
CA MET A 21 -11.58 -6.97 -9.74
C MET A 21 -10.08 -7.30 -9.82
N SER A 22 -9.73 -8.56 -9.53
CA SER A 22 -8.36 -9.07 -9.73
C SER A 22 -7.82 -8.73 -11.14
N PRO A 23 -6.55 -8.28 -11.29
CA PRO A 23 -5.45 -8.32 -10.33
C PRO A 23 -5.47 -7.22 -9.24
N GLY A 24 -6.49 -6.37 -9.25
CA GLY A 24 -6.71 -5.34 -8.25
C GLY A 24 -6.14 -3.97 -8.64
N TRP A 25 -6.32 -3.00 -7.75
CA TRP A 25 -5.73 -1.67 -7.93
C TRP A 25 -4.22 -1.68 -7.69
N THR A 26 -3.54 -0.75 -8.35
CA THR A 26 -2.13 -0.43 -8.08
C THR A 26 -2.01 1.06 -7.85
N LEU A 27 -1.18 1.46 -6.90
CA LEU A 27 -0.92 2.86 -6.59
C LEU A 27 0.58 3.13 -6.72
N GLY A 28 0.96 4.26 -7.31
CA GLY A 28 2.36 4.66 -7.42
C GLY A 28 2.47 6.16 -7.28
N TRP A 29 3.49 6.62 -6.57
CA TRP A 29 3.88 8.02 -6.52
C TRP A 29 5.39 8.12 -6.36
N LYS A 30 5.92 9.27 -6.78
CA LYS A 30 7.35 9.55 -6.72
C LYS A 30 7.71 10.14 -5.35
N TRP A 31 8.53 9.42 -4.58
CA TRP A 31 9.06 9.90 -3.31
C TRP A 31 10.06 11.03 -3.51
N SER A 32 9.97 12.08 -2.68
CA SER A 32 10.76 13.28 -2.85
C SER A 32 12.16 13.14 -2.25
N LYS A 33 13.17 13.76 -2.85
CA LYS A 33 14.56 13.79 -2.35
C LYS A 33 15.04 12.40 -1.94
N ASN A 34 15.30 12.17 -0.65
CA ASN A 34 15.80 10.92 -0.08
C ASN A 34 14.71 10.17 0.74
N GLU A 35 13.43 10.52 0.56
CA GLU A 35 12.34 9.75 1.16
C GLU A 35 12.31 8.34 0.56
N VAL A 36 12.08 7.37 1.45
CA VAL A 36 11.99 5.93 1.18
C VAL A 36 10.87 5.34 2.04
N ILE A 37 10.39 4.15 1.67
CA ILE A 37 9.38 3.43 2.44
C ILE A 37 10.09 2.60 3.50
N TRP A 38 10.11 3.08 4.73
CA TRP A 38 10.67 2.31 5.85
C TRP A 38 9.79 1.11 6.23
N SER A 39 8.47 1.33 6.31
CA SER A 39 7.50 0.30 6.65
C SER A 39 6.17 0.60 5.98
N ILE A 40 5.43 -0.45 5.64
CA ILE A 40 4.09 -0.42 5.08
C ILE A 40 3.31 -1.61 5.64
N VAL A 41 2.04 -1.38 5.95
CA VAL A 41 1.11 -2.42 6.45
C VAL A 41 -0.21 -2.29 5.70
N GLY A 42 -0.92 -3.41 5.51
CA GLY A 42 -2.12 -3.51 4.70
C GLY A 42 -1.88 -3.47 3.18
N ALA A 43 -0.67 -3.14 2.74
CA ALA A 43 -0.24 -3.11 1.35
C ALA A 43 1.26 -3.45 1.28
N GLN A 44 1.80 -3.61 0.06
CA GLN A 44 3.23 -3.78 -0.16
C GLN A 44 3.70 -3.06 -1.42
N ALA A 45 4.92 -2.52 -1.37
CA ALA A 45 5.66 -2.16 -2.58
C ALA A 45 6.18 -3.42 -3.27
N THR A 46 5.92 -3.59 -4.57
CA THR A 46 6.44 -4.73 -5.36
C THR A 46 7.89 -4.56 -5.77
N ASP A 47 8.37 -3.32 -5.80
CA ASP A 47 9.71 -2.95 -6.26
C ASP A 47 10.47 -2.34 -5.09
N GLN A 48 11.54 -3.00 -4.66
CA GLN A 48 12.38 -2.52 -3.55
C GLN A 48 13.44 -1.52 -3.99
N GLY A 49 13.96 -1.66 -5.22
CA GLY A 49 15.09 -0.88 -5.73
C GLY A 49 16.46 -1.40 -5.27
N ASP A 50 17.52 -0.69 -5.61
CA ASP A 50 18.90 -0.99 -5.18
C ASP A 50 19.24 -0.21 -3.91
N CYS A 51 18.98 -0.81 -2.74
CA CYS A 51 19.10 -0.13 -1.44
C CYS A 51 20.50 -0.16 -0.82
N LYS A 52 21.56 -0.21 -1.65
CA LYS A 52 22.97 -0.27 -1.18
C LYS A 52 23.39 0.89 -0.29
N ASP A 53 22.75 2.04 -0.42
CA ASP A 53 23.03 3.22 0.43
C ASP A 53 22.57 3.02 1.90
N PHE A 54 21.89 1.91 2.21
CA PHE A 54 21.36 1.57 3.54
C PHE A 54 22.00 0.28 4.10
N PRO A 55 23.25 0.35 4.61
CA PRO A 55 24.03 -0.84 4.96
C PRO A 55 23.59 -1.55 6.24
N SER A 56 22.88 -0.88 7.15
CA SER A 56 22.51 -1.43 8.47
C SER A 56 21.02 -1.72 8.64
N ASP A 57 20.16 -0.86 8.10
CA ASP A 57 18.71 -0.98 8.22
C ASP A 57 18.10 -0.73 6.83
N ILE A 58 17.66 -1.82 6.20
CA ILE A 58 17.18 -1.79 4.82
C ILE A 58 15.70 -1.40 4.84
N PRO A 59 15.31 -0.28 4.20
CA PRO A 59 13.89 0.10 4.11
C PRO A 59 13.09 -0.95 3.35
N HIS A 60 11.78 -1.04 3.59
CA HIS A 60 10.87 -1.87 2.79
C HIS A 60 11.04 -1.63 1.28
N SER A 61 11.18 -0.37 0.86
CA SER A 61 11.56 0.00 -0.51
C SER A 61 12.29 1.34 -0.53
N CYS A 62 13.43 1.39 -1.22
CA CYS A 62 14.18 2.61 -1.52
C CYS A 62 13.97 3.10 -2.97
N ASP A 63 13.18 2.37 -3.77
CA ASP A 63 12.80 2.82 -5.10
C ASP A 63 12.08 4.17 -5.03
N LYS A 64 12.36 5.04 -5.99
CA LYS A 64 11.77 6.38 -6.04
C LYS A 64 10.33 6.35 -6.51
N ASN A 65 9.93 5.34 -7.30
CA ASN A 65 8.57 5.22 -7.82
C ASN A 65 8.07 3.77 -7.72
N PRO A 66 7.99 3.21 -6.50
CA PRO A 66 7.57 1.84 -6.33
C PRO A 66 6.10 1.67 -6.68
N ARG A 67 5.74 0.51 -7.24
CA ARG A 67 4.33 0.13 -7.39
C ARG A 67 3.83 -0.49 -6.09
N ILE A 68 2.79 0.09 -5.51
CA ILE A 68 2.11 -0.39 -4.32
C ILE A 68 0.88 -1.21 -4.73
N ILE A 69 0.75 -2.39 -4.12
CA ILE A 69 -0.42 -3.26 -4.26
C ILE A 69 -0.98 -3.60 -2.87
N ASP A 70 -2.28 -3.89 -2.82
CA ASP A 70 -2.90 -4.45 -1.62
C ASP A 70 -2.33 -5.84 -1.31
N LEU A 71 -2.36 -6.24 -0.04
CA LEU A 71 -1.99 -7.59 0.34
C LEU A 71 -3.08 -8.60 -0.08
N GLN A 72 -2.69 -9.86 -0.23
CA GLN A 72 -3.66 -10.92 -0.53
C GLN A 72 -4.47 -11.30 0.73
N PRO A 73 -5.68 -11.88 0.55
CA PRO A 73 -6.41 -12.47 1.66
C PRO A 73 -5.55 -13.49 2.41
N GLY A 74 -5.61 -13.47 3.75
CA GLY A 74 -4.76 -14.31 4.60
C GLY A 74 -3.42 -13.70 5.01
N ALA A 75 -3.21 -12.40 4.75
CA ALA A 75 -2.05 -11.67 5.25
C ALA A 75 -1.87 -11.86 6.78
N PRO A 76 -0.64 -12.00 7.30
CA PRO A 76 -0.38 -12.13 8.73
C PRO A 76 -0.97 -10.97 9.54
N TYR A 77 -1.46 -11.25 10.75
CA TYR A 77 -2.15 -10.25 11.59
C TYR A 77 -1.34 -8.96 11.83
N ASN A 78 -0.01 -9.08 12.00
CA ASN A 78 0.89 -7.95 12.19
C ASN A 78 1.16 -7.13 10.92
N GLN A 79 0.68 -7.59 9.77
CA GLN A 79 0.75 -6.92 8.47
C GLN A 79 -0.62 -6.43 8.02
N GLN A 80 -1.67 -6.70 8.79
CA GLN A 80 -3.01 -6.23 8.47
C GLN A 80 -3.18 -4.77 8.89
N PHE A 81 -3.99 -4.06 8.11
CA PHE A 81 -4.48 -2.74 8.41
C PHE A 81 -6.00 -2.72 8.21
N GLN A 82 -6.65 -1.67 8.69
CA GLN A 82 -8.10 -1.55 8.59
C GLN A 82 -8.59 -1.65 7.14
N ASN A 83 -9.56 -2.55 6.91
CA ASN A 83 -10.17 -2.81 5.60
C ASN A 83 -9.18 -3.20 4.48
N CYS A 84 -7.99 -3.70 4.83
CA CYS A 84 -6.99 -4.16 3.86
C CYS A 84 -7.26 -5.58 3.35
N CYS A 85 -6.35 -5.99 2.48
CA CYS A 85 -5.96 -7.36 2.24
C CYS A 85 -7.00 -8.15 1.45
N LYS A 86 -7.61 -7.48 0.48
CA LYS A 86 -8.60 -8.02 -0.46
C LYS A 86 -7.98 -8.38 -1.81
N GLY A 87 -6.65 -8.41 -1.89
CA GLY A 87 -5.92 -8.63 -3.14
C GLY A 87 -6.18 -7.52 -4.17
N GLY A 88 -6.49 -6.32 -3.69
CA GLY A 88 -6.74 -5.14 -4.51
C GLY A 88 -8.14 -5.08 -5.11
N ILE A 89 -9.03 -6.01 -4.74
CA ILE A 89 -10.44 -5.92 -5.10
C ILE A 89 -11.05 -4.71 -4.37
N LEU A 90 -11.66 -3.80 -5.14
CA LEU A 90 -12.29 -2.60 -4.61
C LEU A 90 -13.71 -2.46 -5.12
N SER A 91 -14.65 -2.79 -4.24
CA SER A 91 -16.09 -2.66 -4.46
C SER A 91 -16.53 -1.20 -4.53
N LEU A 92 -17.71 -0.99 -5.11
CA LEU A 92 -18.41 0.29 -5.13
C LEU A 92 -18.62 0.78 -3.69
N LEU A 93 -18.49 2.09 -3.46
CA LEU A 93 -18.75 2.67 -2.14
C LEU A 93 -20.16 2.30 -1.66
N GLY A 94 -20.26 1.80 -0.43
CA GLY A 94 -21.54 1.41 0.19
C GLY A 94 -21.98 -0.02 -0.11
N GLN A 95 -21.31 -0.74 -1.02
CA GLN A 95 -21.51 -2.19 -1.21
C GLN A 95 -20.55 -3.03 -0.36
N ASP A 96 -19.43 -2.47 0.07
CA ASP A 96 -18.52 -3.15 0.99
C ASP A 96 -19.03 -2.95 2.44
N PRO A 97 -19.33 -4.03 3.19
CA PRO A 97 -19.80 -3.95 4.58
C PRO A 97 -18.83 -3.19 5.50
N HIS A 98 -17.56 -3.07 5.10
CA HIS A 98 -16.51 -2.40 5.84
C HIS A 98 -16.17 -1.00 5.30
N SER A 99 -16.99 -0.42 4.41
CA SER A 99 -16.74 0.90 3.79
C SER A 99 -16.62 2.07 4.79
N TYR A 100 -17.38 1.98 5.90
CA TYR A 100 -17.66 3.10 6.81
C TYR A 100 -16.95 3.02 8.16
N ASN A 101 -16.27 1.91 8.44
CA ASN A 101 -15.51 1.75 9.67
C ASN A 101 -14.05 2.06 9.38
#